data_AF-A0AAP0WBQ6-F1
#
_entry.id   AF-A0AAP0WBQ6-F1
#
_cell.length_a   1.000
_cell.length_b   1.000
_cell.length_c   1.000
_cell.angle_alpha   90.00
_cell.angle_beta   90.00
_cell.angle_gamma   90.00
#
_symmetry.space_group_name_H-M   'P 1'
#
loop_
_entity.id
_entity.type
_entity.pdbx_description
1 polymer ?
#
loop_
_entity_poly.entity_id
_entity_poly.type
_entity_poly.pdbx_seq_one_letter_code
_entity_poly.pdbx_strand_id
1 'polypeptide(L)'
;MKCHRLNELISLLQPAWQQDPDLNLVEFLQKLADEAGFKQPFTQLTDDVLIYHLKMRGSDKHAEIPGLKKDYEDDFKTALLRARGVIKD
;
A
#
# COMPACT_ATOMS: atom_id res chain seq x y z
N MET A 1 11.32 11.82 15.12
CA MET A 1 11.60 10.51 14.47
C MET A 1 10.93 9.30 15.14
N LYS A 2 10.44 9.36 16.40
CA LYS A 2 9.75 8.20 17.05
C LYS A 2 8.27 8.00 16.67
N CYS A 3 7.62 8.99 16.08
CA CYS A 3 6.17 8.94 15.79
C CYS A 3 5.83 8.91 14.30
N HIS A 4 6.81 8.75 13.39
CA HIS A 4 6.53 8.85 11.96
C HIS A 4 5.53 7.77 11.50
N ARG A 5 5.79 6.52 11.89
CA ARG A 5 4.94 5.38 11.52
C ARG A 5 3.57 5.41 12.19
N LEU A 6 3.52 5.82 13.45
CA LEU A 6 2.26 6.03 14.17
C LEU A 6 1.41 7.10 13.48
N ASN A 7 2.01 8.26 13.16
CA ASN A 7 1.32 9.34 12.48
C ASN A 7 0.83 8.91 11.09
N GLU A 8 1.67 8.19 10.35
CA GLU A 8 1.30 7.63 9.04
C GLU A 8 0.09 6.69 9.14
N LEU A 9 0.10 5.74 10.08
CA LEU A 9 -1.02 4.85 10.30
C LEU A 9 -2.30 5.63 10.63
N ILE A 10 -2.25 6.59 11.55
CA ILE A 10 -3.42 7.40 11.92
C ILE A 10 -3.94 8.22 10.73
N SER A 11 -3.05 8.85 9.95
CA SER A 11 -3.42 9.63 8.78
C SER A 11 -4.11 8.78 7.70
N LEU A 12 -3.74 7.51 7.55
CA LEU A 12 -4.36 6.59 6.61
C LEU A 12 -5.65 5.94 7.15
N LEU A 13 -5.65 5.59 8.44
CA LEU A 13 -6.77 4.90 9.08
C LEU A 13 -8.00 5.80 9.21
N GLN A 14 -7.81 7.07 9.55
CA GLN A 14 -8.91 8.01 9.81
C GLN A 14 -9.89 8.16 8.62
N PRO A 15 -9.47 8.50 7.39
CA PRO A 15 -10.38 8.61 6.25
C PRO A 15 -10.98 7.25 5.85
N ALA A 16 -10.23 6.16 6.03
CA ALA A 16 -10.70 4.82 5.69
C ALA A 16 -11.81 4.33 6.63
N TRP A 17 -11.71 4.66 7.93
CA TRP A 17 -12.72 4.28 8.93
C TRP A 17 -13.96 5.17 8.87
N GLN A 18 -13.81 6.44 8.47
CA GLN A 18 -14.96 7.34 8.23
C GLN A 18 -15.92 6.82 7.15
N GLN A 19 -15.47 5.94 6.25
CA GLN A 19 -16.32 5.30 5.23
C GLN A 19 -17.17 4.16 5.80
N ASP A 20 -16.78 3.61 6.94
CA ASP A 20 -17.44 2.50 7.64
C ASP A 20 -17.76 2.91 9.11
N PRO A 21 -18.55 3.98 9.34
CA PRO A 21 -18.72 4.57 10.67
C PRO A 21 -19.50 3.68 11.65
N ASP A 22 -20.23 2.68 11.14
CA ASP A 22 -21.00 1.74 11.95
C ASP A 22 -20.12 0.71 12.66
N LEU A 23 -18.89 0.51 12.21
CA LEU A 23 -17.95 -0.44 12.79
C LEU A 23 -17.17 0.19 13.93
N ASN A 24 -16.99 -0.54 15.03
CA ASN A 24 -16.01 -0.14 16.04
C ASN A 24 -14.57 -0.40 15.53
N LEU A 25 -13.56 0.13 16.24
CA LEU A 25 -12.17 0.06 15.79
C LEU A 25 -11.69 -1.39 15.56
N VAL A 26 -12.06 -2.31 16.45
CA VAL A 26 -11.61 -3.71 16.36
C VAL A 26 -12.27 -4.40 15.18
N GLU A 27 -13.57 -4.19 14.96
CA GLU A 27 -14.30 -4.71 13.81
C GLU A 27 -13.73 -4.18 12.50
N PHE A 28 -13.38 -2.89 12.47
CA PHE A 28 -12.75 -2.28 11.30
C PHE A 28 -11.36 -2.86 11.02
N LEU A 29 -10.52 -3.02 12.05
CA LEU A 29 -9.19 -3.63 11.89
C LEU A 29 -9.29 -5.09 11.45
N GLN A 30 -10.27 -5.84 11.95
CA GLN A 30 -10.53 -7.21 11.50
C GLN A 30 -10.94 -7.24 10.02
N LYS A 31 -11.84 -6.35 9.60
CA LYS A 31 -12.21 -6.20 8.18
C LYS A 31 -10.99 -5.90 7.30
N LEU A 32 -10.10 -5.01 7.73
CA LEU A 32 -8.86 -4.72 6.99
C LEU A 32 -7.94 -5.94 6.88
N ALA A 33 -7.81 -6.73 7.96
CA ALA A 33 -7.02 -7.96 7.95
C ALA A 33 -7.60 -8.99 6.97
N ASP A 34 -8.92 -9.15 6.96
CA ASP A 34 -9.62 -10.08 6.06
C ASP A 34 -9.47 -9.64 4.58
N GLU A 35 -9.64 -8.34 4.30
CA GLU A 35 -9.44 -7.75 2.95
C GLU A 35 -7.99 -7.92 2.45
N ALA A 36 -7.01 -7.82 3.36
CA ALA A 36 -5.59 -8.03 3.04
C ALA A 36 -5.23 -9.52 2.84
N GLY A 37 -6.17 -10.44 3.09
CA GLY A 37 -5.92 -11.89 3.05
C GLY A 37 -5.00 -12.37 4.19
N PHE A 38 -4.98 -11.65 5.33
CA PHE A 38 -4.16 -11.98 6.49
C PHE A 38 -4.75 -13.19 7.23
N LYS A 39 -4.07 -14.34 7.17
CA LYS A 39 -4.57 -15.62 7.73
C LYS A 39 -4.07 -15.93 9.15
N GLN A 40 -3.21 -15.09 9.70
CA GLN A 40 -2.66 -15.28 11.03
C GLN A 40 -3.62 -14.75 12.11
N PRO A 41 -3.45 -15.15 13.39
CA PRO A 41 -4.25 -14.60 14.48
C PRO A 41 -4.18 -13.07 14.51
N PHE A 42 -5.29 -12.42 14.87
CA PHE A 42 -5.38 -10.95 14.98
C PHE A 42 -4.30 -10.35 15.89
N THR A 43 -3.83 -11.11 16.89
CA THR A 43 -2.73 -10.69 17.79
C THR A 43 -1.38 -10.54 17.11
N GLN A 44 -1.22 -11.06 15.89
CA GLN A 44 -0.01 -10.93 15.07
C GLN A 44 -0.14 -9.83 14.02
N LEU A 45 -1.27 -9.12 13.98
CA LEU A 45 -1.48 -8.01 13.04
C LEU A 45 -0.57 -6.84 13.41
N THR A 46 0.36 -6.50 12.53
CA THR A 46 1.30 -5.39 12.71
C THR A 46 0.85 -4.14 11.96
N ASP A 47 1.36 -3.00 12.41
CA ASP A 47 1.18 -1.70 11.76
C ASP A 47 1.64 -1.69 10.29
N ASP A 48 2.72 -2.40 9.94
CA ASP A 48 3.22 -2.47 8.57
C ASP A 48 2.20 -3.12 7.61
N VAL A 49 1.51 -4.18 8.05
CA VAL A 49 0.45 -4.85 7.26
C VAL A 49 -0.71 -3.90 7.02
N LEU A 50 -1.13 -3.19 8.08
CA LEU A 50 -2.21 -2.21 8.01
C LEU A 50 -1.87 -1.02 7.11
N ILE A 51 -0.67 -0.45 7.25
CA ILE A 51 -0.19 0.66 6.42
C ILE A 51 -0.12 0.25 4.95
N TYR A 52 0.42 -0.94 4.67
CA TYR A 52 0.49 -1.45 3.30
C TYR A 52 -0.91 -1.60 2.69
N HIS A 53 -1.82 -2.28 3.39
CA HIS A 53 -3.19 -2.47 2.91
C HIS A 53 -3.90 -1.14 2.71
N LEU A 54 -3.83 -0.21 3.67
CA LEU A 54 -4.48 1.10 3.59
C LEU A 54 -3.93 1.97 2.44
N LYS A 55 -2.65 1.90 2.11
CA LYS A 55 -2.08 2.58 0.94
C LYS A 55 -2.59 2.00 -0.37
N MET A 56 -2.81 0.69 -0.42
CA MET A 56 -3.28 -0.02 -1.61
C MET A 56 -4.80 0.00 -1.74
N ARG A 57 -5.54 0.22 -0.65
CA ARG A 57 -7.01 0.27 -0.59
C ARG A 57 -7.52 1.43 -1.43
N GLY A 58 -7.99 1.14 -2.64
CA GLY A 58 -8.46 2.14 -3.62
C GLY A 58 -7.44 2.48 -4.72
N SER A 59 -6.23 1.92 -4.66
CA SER A 59 -5.35 1.87 -5.83
C SER A 59 -5.92 0.86 -6.84
N ASP A 60 -5.92 1.21 -8.12
CA ASP A 60 -6.32 0.28 -9.17
C ASP A 60 -5.46 -0.99 -9.09
N LYS A 61 -6.02 -2.18 -9.35
CA LYS A 61 -5.23 -3.43 -9.31
C LYS A 61 -4.09 -3.42 -10.33
N HIS A 62 -4.20 -2.57 -11.35
CA HIS A 62 -3.19 -2.31 -12.36
C HIS A 62 -2.39 -1.02 -12.10
N ALA A 63 -2.68 -0.28 -11.02
CA ALA A 63 -1.90 0.88 -10.66
C ALA A 63 -0.50 0.44 -10.24
N GLU A 64 0.50 1.11 -10.81
CA GLU A 64 1.89 0.90 -10.48
C GLU A 64 2.11 1.16 -8.99
N ILE A 65 2.84 0.26 -8.32
CA ILE A 65 3.09 0.37 -6.89
C ILE A 65 3.87 1.68 -6.61
N PRO A 66 3.39 2.54 -5.68
CA PRO A 66 4.07 3.77 -5.33
C PRO A 66 5.51 3.51 -4.87
N GLY A 67 6.49 4.04 -5.62
CA GLY A 67 7.92 3.82 -5.41
C GLY A 67 8.60 3.01 -6.52
N LEU A 68 7.92 2.00 -7.09
CA LEU A 68 8.38 1.25 -8.28
C LEU A 68 8.16 2.03 -9.59
N LYS A 69 7.20 2.95 -9.59
CA LYS A 69 6.91 3.85 -10.73
C LYS A 69 8.11 4.69 -11.19
N LYS A 70 9.05 5.00 -10.28
CA LYS A 70 10.18 5.88 -10.62
C LYS A 70 11.10 5.27 -11.69
N ASP A 71 11.23 3.95 -11.70
CA ASP A 71 12.07 3.19 -12.63
C ASP A 71 11.23 2.36 -13.62
N TYR A 72 9.93 2.64 -13.70
CA TYR A 72 9.02 1.93 -14.59
C TYR A 72 9.12 2.50 -16.01
N GLU A 73 9.57 1.67 -16.95
CA GLU A 73 9.51 1.96 -18.38
C GLU A 73 8.46 1.06 -19.04
N ASP A 74 7.50 1.69 -19.71
CA ASP A 74 6.34 1.02 -20.33
C ASP A 74 6.75 0.15 -21.55
N ASP A 75 7.84 0.52 -22.25
CA ASP A 75 8.37 -0.22 -23.41
C ASP A 75 9.67 -0.97 -23.06
N PHE A 76 9.53 -2.27 -22.82
CA PHE A 76 10.66 -3.15 -22.46
C PHE A 76 11.82 -3.09 -23.47
N LYS A 77 11.52 -2.91 -24.76
CA LYS A 77 12.54 -2.82 -25.81
C LYS A 77 13.37 -1.55 -25.66
N THR A 78 12.74 -0.41 -25.41
CA THR A 78 13.39 0.88 -25.20
C THR A 78 14.23 0.84 -23.93
N ALA A 79 13.69 0.29 -22.83
CA ALA A 79 14.44 0.09 -21.60
C ALA A 79 15.70 -0.76 -21.82
N LEU A 80 15.58 -1.86 -22.57
CA LEU A 80 16.70 -2.73 -22.90
C LEU A 80 17.74 -2.04 -23.78
N LEU A 81 17.31 -1.27 -24.77
CA LEU A 81 18.21 -0.55 -25.68
C LEU A 81 18.91 0.62 -24.97
N ARG A 82 18.24 1.30 -24.04
CA ARG A 82 18.82 2.33 -23.17
C ARG A 82 19.84 1.74 -22.21
N ALA A 83 19.52 0.63 -21.55
CA ALA A 83 20.45 -0.09 -20.66
C ALA A 83 21.72 -0.58 -21.40
N ARG A 84 21.59 -0.92 -22.69
CA ARG A 84 22.71 -1.32 -23.56
C ARG A 84 23.45 -0.13 -24.19
N GLY A 85 23.03 1.10 -23.91
CA GLY A 85 23.63 2.33 -24.46
C GLY A 85 23.41 2.54 -25.95
N VAL A 86 22.46 1.82 -26.55
CA VAL A 86 22.09 1.91 -27.99
C VAL A 86 21.26 3.16 -28.25
N ILE A 87 20.37 3.49 -27.33
CA ILE A 87 19.62 4.76 -27.31
C ILE A 87 20.27 5.64 -26.24
N LYS A 88 20.74 6.81 -26.65
CA LYS A 88 21.16 7.90 -25.75
C LYS A 88 20.09 8.99 -25.84
N ASP A 89 19.77 9.59 -24.70
CA ASP A 89 18.77 10.65 -24.58
C ASP A 89 19.00 11.78 -25.59
#